data_AF-A0A1D9PSD7-F1
#
_entry.id   AF-A0A1D9PSD7-F1
#
_cell.length_a   1.000
_cell.length_b   1.000
_cell.length_c   1.000
_cell.angle_alpha   90.00
_cell.angle_beta   90.00
_cell.angle_gamma   90.00
#
_symmetry.space_group_name_H-M   'P 1'
#
loop_
_entity.id
_entity.type
_entity.pdbx_description
1 polymer ?
#
loop_
_entity_poly.entity_id
_entity_poly.type
_entity_poly.pdbx_seq_one_letter_code
_entity_poly.pdbx_strand_id
1 'polypeptide(L)'
;MTEPLRHSYSKDVNSLRIAMESFTQLAKDDPQRPQVLTDLRARTGALSINLQSEIDKCNNLLSDLPTYVDRTPHGGWMDALRGTLTEECRKEKQVCTSLEYDLSFDLGSTWVWSNEVLGVEQA
;
A
#
# COMPACT_ATOMS: atom_id res chain seq x y z
N MET A 1 -19.68 -6.02 11.48
CA MET A 1 -18.37 -6.66 11.17
C MET A 1 -17.74 -5.81 10.10
N THR A 2 -16.73 -5.02 10.45
CA THR A 2 -15.93 -4.23 9.52
C THR A 2 -15.11 -5.21 8.67
N GLU A 3 -15.11 -5.07 7.34
CA GLU A 3 -14.26 -5.88 6.48
C GLU A 3 -12.79 -5.78 6.94
N PRO A 4 -11.99 -6.86 6.84
CA PRO A 4 -10.57 -6.79 7.13
C PRO A 4 -9.92 -5.75 6.21
N LEU A 5 -9.23 -4.75 6.80
CA LEU A 5 -8.59 -3.64 6.07
C LEU A 5 -7.70 -4.13 4.91
N ARG A 6 -7.05 -5.29 5.07
CA ARG A 6 -6.35 -6.04 4.02
C ARG A 6 -7.05 -6.11 2.67
N HIS A 7 -8.35 -6.40 2.68
CA HIS A 7 -9.14 -6.58 1.46
C HIS A 7 -9.42 -5.24 0.77
N SER A 8 -9.53 -4.16 1.56
CA SER A 8 -9.70 -2.80 1.01
C SER A 8 -8.44 -2.36 0.27
N TYR A 9 -7.26 -2.49 0.88
CA TYR A 9 -6.01 -2.07 0.23
C TYR A 9 -5.70 -2.87 -1.04
N SER A 10 -5.93 -4.19 -1.03
CA SER A 10 -5.75 -5.01 -2.22
C SER A 10 -6.66 -4.58 -3.38
N LYS A 11 -7.92 -4.23 -3.07
CA LYS A 11 -8.87 -3.71 -4.06
C LYS A 11 -8.45 -2.34 -4.59
N ASP A 12 -7.96 -1.46 -3.74
CA ASP A 12 -7.51 -0.12 -4.11
C ASP A 12 -6.27 -0.18 -5.01
N VAL A 13 -5.29 -1.04 -4.69
CA VAL A 13 -4.12 -1.31 -5.54
C VAL A 13 -4.54 -1.85 -6.89
N ASN A 14 -5.42 -2.86 -6.93
CA ASN A 14 -5.88 -3.43 -8.19
C ASN A 14 -6.66 -2.41 -9.05
N SER A 15 -7.46 -1.56 -8.41
CA SER A 15 -8.20 -0.48 -9.10
C SER A 15 -7.27 0.60 -9.64
N LEU A 16 -6.16 0.88 -8.96
CA LEU A 16 -5.14 1.80 -9.40
C LEU A 16 -4.34 1.22 -10.58
N ARG A 17 -3.99 -0.08 -10.52
CA ARG A 17 -3.33 -0.80 -11.61
C ARG A 17 -4.14 -0.75 -12.91
N ILE A 18 -5.44 -1.03 -12.85
CA ILE A 18 -6.34 -0.93 -14.01
C ILE A 18 -6.37 0.50 -14.58
N ALA A 19 -6.34 1.52 -13.72
CA ALA A 19 -6.31 2.91 -14.15
C ALA A 19 -4.97 3.29 -14.80
N MET A 20 -3.86 2.78 -14.29
CA MET A 20 -2.53 2.92 -14.91
C MET A 20 -2.48 2.21 -16.27
N GLU A 21 -2.97 0.96 -16.37
CA GLU A 21 -3.10 0.21 -17.63
C GLU A 21 -3.93 0.98 -18.66
N SER A 22 -5.07 1.55 -18.23
CA SER A 22 -5.91 2.40 -19.09
C SER A 22 -5.18 3.65 -19.57
N PHE A 23 -4.37 4.27 -18.71
CA PHE A 23 -3.56 5.43 -19.08
C PHE A 23 -2.49 5.10 -20.15
N THR A 24 -1.94 3.88 -20.15
CA THR A 24 -1.00 3.43 -21.19
C THR A 24 -1.61 3.38 -22.58
N GLN A 25 -2.91 3.11 -22.64
CA GLN A 25 -3.67 2.98 -23.87
C GLN A 25 -4.09 4.35 -24.45
N LEU A 26 -4.04 5.41 -23.64
CA LEU A 26 -4.29 6.76 -24.13
C LEU A 26 -3.22 7.17 -25.14
N ALA A 27 -3.63 7.89 -26.17
CA ALA A 27 -2.70 8.46 -27.13
C ALA A 27 -1.75 9.46 -26.45
N LYS A 28 -0.55 9.66 -27.01
CA LYS A 28 0.47 10.57 -26.42
C LYS A 28 0.04 12.04 -26.49
N ASP A 29 -0.75 12.39 -27.50
CA ASP A 29 -1.32 13.70 -27.78
C ASP A 29 -2.70 13.91 -27.15
N ASP A 30 -3.20 12.94 -26.37
CA ASP A 30 -4.50 13.07 -25.71
C ASP A 30 -4.50 14.25 -24.72
N PRO A 31 -5.41 15.23 -24.87
CA PRO A 31 -5.44 16.42 -24.03
C PRO A 31 -5.78 16.13 -22.56
N GLN A 32 -6.38 14.98 -22.25
CA GLN A 32 -6.70 14.55 -20.88
C GLN A 32 -5.52 13.88 -20.20
N ARG A 33 -4.49 13.47 -20.95
CA ARG A 33 -3.33 12.72 -20.44
C ARG A 33 -2.64 13.41 -19.25
N PRO A 34 -2.37 14.74 -19.24
CA PRO A 34 -1.74 15.39 -18.09
C PRO A 34 -2.61 15.35 -16.82
N GLN A 35 -3.92 15.48 -16.98
CA GLN A 35 -4.87 15.44 -15.86
C GLN A 35 -4.94 14.02 -15.28
N VAL A 36 -5.10 13.01 -16.14
CA VAL A 36 -5.15 11.60 -15.72
C VAL A 36 -3.84 11.19 -15.01
N LEU A 37 -2.68 11.64 -15.51
CA LEU A 37 -1.40 11.40 -14.87
C LEU A 37 -1.32 12.04 -13.47
N THR A 38 -1.84 13.26 -13.32
CA THR A 38 -1.87 13.96 -12.03
C THR A 38 -2.76 13.23 -11.03
N ASP A 39 -3.94 12.79 -11.46
CA ASP A 39 -4.88 12.04 -10.62
C ASP A 39 -4.31 10.68 -10.21
N LEU A 40 -3.65 9.98 -11.13
CA LEU A 40 -2.94 8.72 -10.83
C LEU A 40 -1.83 8.93 -9.80
N ARG A 41 -1.03 10.00 -9.94
CA ARG A 41 0.01 10.35 -8.96
C ARG A 41 -0.56 10.63 -7.58
N ALA A 42 -1.62 11.44 -7.51
CA ALA A 42 -2.28 11.77 -6.24
C ALA A 42 -2.85 10.52 -5.54
N ARG A 43 -3.57 9.68 -6.29
CA ARG A 43 -4.13 8.42 -5.77
C ARG A 43 -3.04 7.48 -5.28
N THR A 44 -1.94 7.37 -6.02
CA THR A 44 -0.85 6.48 -5.62
C THR A 44 -0.12 6.98 -4.38
N GLY A 45 0.17 8.29 -4.31
CA GLY A 45 0.80 8.89 -3.13
C GLY A 45 -0.06 8.71 -1.87
N ALA A 46 -1.37 8.92 -1.97
CA ALA A 46 -2.30 8.70 -0.87
C ALA A 46 -2.32 7.23 -0.41
N LEU A 47 -2.33 6.28 -1.36
CA LEU A 47 -2.34 4.86 -1.06
C LEU A 47 -1.03 4.39 -0.40
N SER A 48 0.11 4.88 -0.89
CA SER A 48 1.43 4.62 -0.30
C SER A 48 1.52 5.13 1.15
N ILE A 49 1.08 6.37 1.41
CA ILE A 49 1.03 6.94 2.76
C ILE A 49 0.16 6.09 3.70
N ASN A 50 -1.01 5.66 3.22
CA ASN A 50 -1.92 4.83 4.01
C ASN A 50 -1.32 3.47 4.33
N LEU A 51 -0.70 2.80 3.34
CA LEU A 51 -0.01 1.52 3.53
C LEU A 51 1.14 1.64 4.53
N GLN A 52 1.95 2.70 4.43
CA GLN A 52 3.04 2.96 5.38
C GLN A 52 2.50 3.20 6.79
N SER A 53 1.41 3.95 6.93
CA SER A 53 0.77 4.17 8.23
C SER A 53 0.28 2.85 8.86
N GLU A 54 -0.28 1.94 8.06
CA GLU A 54 -0.69 0.62 8.56
C GLU A 54 0.50 -0.28 8.92
N ILE A 55 1.59 -0.23 8.15
CA ILE A 55 2.84 -0.92 8.48
C ILE A 55 3.37 -0.41 9.82
N ASP A 56 3.37 0.90 10.05
CA ASP A 56 3.84 1.51 11.30
C ASP A 56 2.94 1.15 12.49
N LYS A 57 1.62 1.14 12.29
CA LYS A 57 0.67 0.64 13.31
C LYS A 57 0.95 -0.82 13.67
N CYS A 58 1.15 -1.68 12.67
CA CYS A 58 1.49 -3.08 12.90
C CYS A 58 2.84 -3.21 13.64
N ASN A 59 3.85 -2.40 13.29
CA ASN A 59 5.14 -2.39 13.99
C ASN A 59 4.99 -1.98 15.45
N ASN A 60 4.23 -0.93 15.73
CA ASN A 60 3.98 -0.46 17.09
C ASN A 60 3.23 -1.52 17.92
N LEU A 61 2.17 -2.11 17.36
CA LEU A 61 1.44 -3.19 18.02
C LEU A 61 2.34 -4.40 18.31
N LEU A 62 3.17 -4.81 17.36
CA LEU A 62 4.13 -5.90 17.55
C LEU A 62 5.19 -5.56 18.62
N SER A 63 5.60 -4.30 18.74
CA SER A 63 6.55 -3.81 19.75
C SER A 63 5.94 -3.68 21.15
N ASP A 64 4.64 -3.37 21.25
CA ASP A 64 3.94 -3.12 22.52
C ASP A 64 3.34 -4.39 23.14
N LEU A 65 3.02 -5.39 22.30
CA LEU A 65 2.50 -6.69 22.72
C LEU A 65 3.35 -7.40 23.82
N PRO A 66 4.70 -7.37 23.79
CA PRO A 66 5.53 -7.89 24.88
C PRO A 66 5.33 -7.16 26.22
N THR A 67 5.19 -5.83 26.19
CA THR A 67 5.08 -4.97 27.39
C THR A 67 3.73 -5.13 28.10
N TYR A 68 2.67 -5.41 27.34
CA TYR A 68 1.32 -5.66 27.86
C TYR A 68 1.23 -6.98 28.64
N VAL A 69 2.06 -7.96 28.27
CA VAL A 69 2.09 -9.29 28.84
C VAL A 69 2.79 -9.30 30.20
N ASP A 70 3.94 -8.65 30.34
CA ASP A 70 4.70 -8.62 31.60
C ASP A 70 3.90 -8.02 32.78
N ARG A 71 2.81 -7.31 32.48
CA ARG A 71 1.94 -6.66 33.47
C ARG A 71 0.67 -7.43 33.83
N THR A 72 0.39 -8.58 33.19
CA THR A 72 -0.84 -9.36 33.45
C THR A 72 -0.55 -10.79 33.93
N PRO A 73 -1.01 -11.19 35.15
CA PRO A 73 -0.80 -12.55 35.66
C PRO A 73 -1.47 -13.58 34.74
N HIS A 74 -0.68 -14.54 34.27
CA HIS A 74 -0.97 -15.35 33.07
C HIS A 74 -2.02 -16.45 33.27
N GLY A 75 -2.79 -16.67 32.20
CA GLY A 75 -3.48 -17.93 31.90
C GLY A 75 -3.37 -18.20 30.39
N GLY A 76 -3.26 -19.47 29.99
CA GLY A 76 -2.93 -19.87 28.60
C GLY A 76 -3.85 -19.34 27.48
N TRP A 77 -5.03 -18.81 27.84
CA TRP A 77 -5.91 -18.12 26.91
C TRP A 77 -5.36 -16.75 26.44
N MET A 78 -4.69 -16.00 27.32
CA MET A 78 -4.02 -14.74 26.97
C MET A 78 -2.81 -14.99 26.06
N ASP A 79 -2.12 -16.11 26.25
CA ASP A 79 -0.99 -16.51 25.41
C ASP A 79 -1.44 -16.93 24.00
N ALA A 80 -2.55 -17.67 23.91
CA ALA A 80 -3.14 -18.06 22.63
C ALA A 80 -3.71 -16.86 21.85
N LEU A 81 -4.39 -15.94 22.52
CA LEU A 81 -4.88 -14.69 21.91
C LEU A 81 -3.72 -13.83 21.39
N ARG A 82 -2.63 -13.74 22.15
CA ARG A 82 -1.40 -13.05 21.73
C ARG A 82 -0.78 -13.69 20.51
N GLY A 83 -0.59 -15.02 20.52
CA GLY A 83 -0.05 -15.74 19.36
C GLY A 83 -0.87 -15.48 18.10
N THR A 84 -2.19 -15.45 18.24
CA THR A 84 -3.12 -15.11 17.16
C THR A 84 -2.98 -13.66 16.70
N LEU A 85 -2.99 -12.69 17.62
CA LEU A 85 -2.87 -11.25 17.29
C LEU A 85 -1.52 -10.88 16.67
N THR A 86 -0.43 -11.44 17.20
CA THR A 86 0.92 -11.28 16.64
C THR A 86 0.98 -11.81 15.22
N GLU A 87 0.40 -12.99 14.97
CA GLU A 87 0.39 -13.59 13.65
C GLU A 87 -0.47 -12.80 12.66
N GLU A 88 -1.65 -12.33 13.07
CA GLU A 88 -2.49 -11.49 12.22
C GLU A 88 -1.84 -10.13 11.89
N CYS A 89 -1.18 -9.48 12.86
CA CYS A 89 -0.41 -8.25 12.61
C CYS A 89 0.77 -8.51 11.66
N ARG A 90 1.45 -9.65 11.80
CA ARG A 90 2.57 -10.02 10.91
C ARG A 90 2.08 -10.23 9.48
N LYS A 91 0.98 -10.97 9.31
CA LYS A 91 0.35 -11.17 7.99
C LYS A 91 -0.13 -9.85 7.39
N GLU A 92 -0.69 -8.95 8.20
CA GLU A 92 -1.18 -7.66 7.72
C GLU A 92 -0.03 -6.80 7.21
N LYS A 93 1.03 -6.68 8.03
CA LYS A 93 2.26 -6.01 7.64
C LYS A 93 2.83 -6.57 6.35
N GLN A 94 2.91 -7.89 6.21
CA GLN A 94 3.45 -8.54 5.01
C GLN A 94 2.65 -8.17 3.75
N VAL A 95 1.32 -8.16 3.85
CA VAL A 95 0.46 -7.77 2.74
C VAL A 95 0.66 -6.30 2.40
N CYS A 96 0.64 -5.40 3.39
CA CYS A 96 0.84 -3.98 3.14
C CYS A 96 2.22 -3.68 2.53
N THR A 97 3.28 -4.34 3.00
CA THR A 97 4.64 -4.21 2.41
C THR A 97 4.70 -4.73 0.98
N SER A 98 4.02 -5.84 0.68
CA SER A 98 3.99 -6.36 -0.70
C SER A 98 3.24 -5.41 -1.63
N LEU A 99 2.11 -4.87 -1.18
CA LEU A 99 1.32 -3.88 -1.93
C LEU A 99 2.08 -2.57 -2.14
N GLU A 100 2.86 -2.11 -1.16
CA GLU A 100 3.72 -0.92 -1.31
C GLU A 100 4.81 -1.16 -2.34
N TYR A 101 5.45 -2.34 -2.32
CA TYR A 101 6.45 -2.72 -3.31
C TYR A 101 5.87 -2.76 -4.72
N ASP A 102 4.71 -3.39 -4.90
CA ASP A 102 4.00 -3.46 -6.19
C ASP A 102 3.66 -2.06 -6.72
N LEU A 103 3.15 -1.18 -5.86
CA LEU A 103 2.85 0.22 -6.22
C LEU A 103 4.10 0.99 -6.61
N SER A 104 5.20 0.84 -5.86
CA SER A 104 6.46 1.51 -6.13
C SER A 104 7.08 1.05 -7.46
N PHE A 105 6.95 -0.24 -7.79
CA PHE A 105 7.39 -0.80 -9.07
C PHE A 105 6.52 -0.34 -10.26
N ASP A 106 5.20 -0.40 -10.12
CA ASP A 106 4.24 0.03 -11.15
C ASP A 106 4.36 1.54 -11.42
N LEU A 107 4.56 2.34 -10.36
CA LEU A 107 4.87 3.76 -10.51
C LEU A 107 6.19 3.97 -11.24
N GLY A 108 7.26 3.27 -10.85
CA GLY A 108 8.56 3.38 -11.52
C GLY A 108 8.45 3.12 -13.02
N SER A 109 7.68 2.10 -13.40
CA SER A 109 7.38 1.78 -14.81
C SER A 109 6.54 2.86 -15.50
N THR A 110 5.55 3.43 -14.80
CA THR A 110 4.70 4.51 -15.33
C THR A 110 5.45 5.84 -15.45
N TRP A 111 6.45 6.09 -14.60
CA TRP A 111 7.33 7.27 -14.66
C TRP A 111 8.23 7.27 -15.89
N VAL A 112 8.73 6.10 -16.30
CA VAL A 112 9.45 5.94 -17.58
C VAL A 112 8.57 6.40 -18.74
N TRP A 113 7.27 6.10 -18.70
CA TRP A 113 6.32 6.53 -19.73
C TRP A 113 5.96 8.01 -19.66
N SER A 114 6.02 8.65 -18.48
CA SER A 114 5.85 10.10 -18.33
C SER A 114 7.04 10.88 -18.89
N ASN A 115 8.26 10.36 -18.80
CA ASN A 115 9.45 11.01 -19.38
C ASN A 115 9.44 10.96 -20.92
N GLU A 116 8.83 9.93 -21.52
CA GLU A 116 8.56 9.93 -22.96
C GLU A 116 7.53 10.99 -23.39
N VAL A 117 6.62 11.38 -22.50
CA VAL A 117 5.56 12.38 -22.77
C VAL A 117 6.07 13.80 -22.58
N LEU A 118 7.01 14.01 -21.66
CA LEU A 118 7.55 15.34 -21.35
C LEU A 118 8.72 15.77 -22.24
N GLY A 119 9.17 14.92 -23.18
CA GLY A 119 10.21 15.32 -24.13
C GLY A 119 11.41 15.96 -23.43
N VAL A 120 11.90 15.35 -22.35
CA VAL A 120 13.23 15.71 -21.85
C VAL A 120 14.22 15.06 -22.80
N GLU A 121 14.43 15.71 -23.95
CA GLU A 121 15.69 15.60 -24.66
C GLU A 121 16.77 15.86 -23.62
N GLN A 122 17.56 14.82 -23.34
CA GLN A 122 18.77 14.98 -22.55
C GLN A 122 19.66 15.96 -23.32
N ALA A 123 19.74 17.19 -22.81
CA ALA A 123 20.72 18.20 -23.22
C ALA A 123 22.11 17.85 -22.65
#